data_AF-A0A0E3VVR5-F1
#
_entry.id   AF-A0A0E3VVR5-F1
#
_cell.length_a   1.000
_cell.length_b   1.000
_cell.length_c   1.000
_cell.angle_alpha   90.00
_cell.angle_beta   90.00
_cell.angle_gamma   90.00
#
_symmetry.space_group_name_H-M   'P 1'
#
loop_
_entity.id
_entity.type
_entity.pdbx_description
1 polymer ?
#
loop_
_entity_poly.entity_id
_entity_poly.type
_entity_poly.pdbx_seq_one_letter_code
_entity_poly.pdbx_strand_id
1 'polypeptide(L)'
;MELTPNNLDQLSGIAQCLDDQWAPPDIAQEAAESEKPLSDYAKRIQPAMKMEFFKALLTLRSVVVNRAYLLHNEAVKELYLGGDSEAESFERLVQERAIIPFLYDERQLSDFKGTDLSRDVEDYWVKAEAKGTSCD
;
A
#
# COMPACT_ATOMS: atom_id res chain seq x y z
N MET A 1 -11.16 12.31 11.86
CA MET A 1 -12.47 11.77 11.42
C MET A 1 -12.33 10.26 11.42
N GLU A 2 -13.21 9.53 12.09
CA GLU A 2 -13.13 8.06 12.18
C GLU A 2 -13.77 7.44 10.92
N LEU A 3 -13.05 6.57 10.21
CA LEU A 3 -13.57 5.84 9.05
C LEU A 3 -14.20 4.53 9.53
N THR A 4 -15.50 4.35 9.27
CA THR A 4 -16.25 3.12 9.59
C THR A 4 -16.63 2.38 8.31
N PRO A 5 -17.00 1.09 8.36
CA PRO A 5 -17.45 0.34 7.18
C PRO A 5 -18.61 1.02 6.42
N ASN A 6 -19.49 1.77 7.11
CA ASN A 6 -20.58 2.51 6.47
C ASN A 6 -20.12 3.72 5.66
N ASN A 7 -18.85 4.14 5.81
CA ASN A 7 -18.23 5.21 5.04
C ASN A 7 -17.54 4.70 3.77
N LEU A 8 -17.47 3.38 3.56
CA LEU A 8 -16.88 2.77 2.38
C LEU A 8 -17.94 2.60 1.28
N ASP A 9 -17.50 2.74 0.03
CA ASP A 9 -18.35 2.48 -1.11
C ASP A 9 -18.59 0.98 -1.31
N GLN A 10 -19.67 0.62 -2.00
CA GLN A 10 -19.97 -0.80 -2.30
C GLN A 10 -18.89 -1.49 -3.16
N LEU A 11 -17.98 -0.73 -3.76
CA LEU A 11 -16.84 -1.20 -4.53
C LEU A 11 -15.50 -0.91 -3.83
N SER A 12 -15.51 -0.74 -2.51
CA SER A 12 -14.29 -0.70 -1.71
C SER A 12 -13.79 -2.10 -1.40
N GLY A 13 -12.49 -2.34 -1.49
CA GLY A 13 -11.90 -3.65 -1.21
C GLY A 13 -10.50 -3.57 -0.63
N ILE A 14 -10.03 -4.68 -0.06
CA ILE A 14 -8.66 -4.81 0.45
C ILE A 14 -7.82 -5.51 -0.60
N ALA A 15 -6.68 -4.93 -0.97
CA ALA A 15 -5.75 -5.55 -1.90
C ALA A 15 -4.96 -6.67 -1.20
N GLN A 16 -5.49 -7.89 -1.24
CA GLN A 16 -4.85 -9.10 -0.69
C GLN A 16 -3.45 -9.36 -1.27
N CYS A 17 -3.16 -8.84 -2.47
CA CYS A 17 -1.85 -8.97 -3.09
C CYS A 17 -0.72 -8.34 -2.28
N LEU A 18 -1.03 -7.43 -1.34
CA LEU A 18 -0.05 -6.76 -0.49
C LEU A 18 0.32 -7.57 0.76
N ASP A 19 -0.39 -8.66 1.06
CA ASP A 19 -0.11 -9.54 2.19
C ASP A 19 1.21 -10.31 1.97
N ASP A 20 2.01 -10.47 3.02
CA ASP A 20 3.29 -11.20 2.97
C ASP A 20 3.12 -12.70 2.64
N GLN A 21 1.91 -13.24 2.80
CA GLN A 21 1.55 -14.61 2.44
C GLN A 21 1.04 -14.75 1.00
N TRP A 22 0.91 -13.65 0.27
CA TRP A 22 0.40 -13.68 -1.09
C TRP A 22 1.49 -14.05 -2.11
N ALA A 23 1.12 -14.94 -3.05
CA ALA A 23 1.93 -15.25 -4.22
C ALA A 23 1.04 -15.64 -5.42
N PRO A 24 1.53 -15.45 -6.66
CA PRO A 24 0.93 -16.05 -7.85
C PRO A 24 0.78 -17.58 -7.71
N PRO A 25 -0.27 -18.19 -8.30
CA PRO A 25 -0.56 -19.61 -8.10
C PRO A 25 0.60 -20.54 -8.46
N ASP A 26 1.34 -20.25 -9.54
CA ASP A 26 2.51 -21.02 -9.96
C ASP A 26 3.66 -20.94 -8.94
N ILE A 27 3.91 -19.76 -8.39
CA ILE A 27 4.93 -19.55 -7.35
C ILE A 27 4.52 -20.20 -6.04
N ALA A 28 3.24 -20.06 -5.65
CA ALA A 28 2.72 -20.67 -4.43
C ALA A 28 2.81 -22.20 -4.48
N GLN A 29 2.50 -22.80 -5.64
CA GLN A 29 2.66 -24.23 -5.88
C GLN A 29 4.13 -24.65 -5.79
N GLU A 30 5.02 -23.93 -6.48
CA GLU A 30 6.47 -24.22 -6.47
C GLU A 30 7.05 -24.12 -5.05
N ALA A 31 6.68 -23.10 -4.28
CA ALA A 31 7.12 -22.92 -2.90
C ALA A 31 6.63 -24.06 -1.99
N ALA A 32 5.38 -24.50 -2.17
CA ALA A 32 4.81 -25.62 -1.43
C ALA A 32 5.50 -26.94 -1.76
N GLU A 33 5.76 -27.23 -3.03
CA GLU A 33 6.44 -28.46 -3.48
C GLU A 33 7.92 -28.51 -3.08
N SER A 34 8.58 -27.35 -3.01
CA SER A 34 10.00 -27.25 -2.66
C SER A 34 10.27 -26.99 -1.17
N GLU A 35 9.21 -26.85 -0.35
CA GLU A 35 9.26 -26.50 1.07
C GLU A 35 10.08 -25.22 1.35
N LYS A 36 10.08 -24.28 0.40
CA LYS A 36 10.80 -23.00 0.53
C LYS A 36 9.87 -21.87 0.95
N PRO A 37 10.37 -20.91 1.76
CA PRO A 37 9.58 -19.74 2.12
C PRO A 37 9.35 -18.83 0.90
N LEU A 38 8.21 -18.13 0.86
CA LEU A 38 7.89 -17.17 -0.21
C LEU A 38 8.91 -16.03 -0.33
N SER A 39 9.65 -15.72 0.73
CA SER A 39 10.74 -14.75 0.73
C SER A 39 11.81 -15.07 -0.33
N ASP A 40 12.05 -16.34 -0.62
CA ASP A 40 13.02 -16.78 -1.64
C ASP A 40 12.56 -16.42 -3.06
N TYR A 41 11.27 -16.15 -3.22
CA TYR A 41 10.61 -15.81 -4.48
C TYR A 41 10.27 -14.32 -4.60
N ALA A 42 10.67 -13.48 -3.64
CA ALA A 42 10.28 -12.07 -3.56
C ALA A 42 10.46 -11.30 -4.90
N LYS A 43 11.58 -11.52 -5.60
CA LYS A 43 11.86 -10.87 -6.90
C LYS A 43 10.88 -11.28 -8.02
N ARG A 44 10.30 -12.47 -7.94
CA ARG A 44 9.29 -12.98 -8.90
C ARG A 44 7.88 -12.54 -8.49
N ILE A 45 7.63 -12.45 -7.18
CA ILE A 45 6.33 -12.03 -6.63
C ILE A 45 6.10 -10.53 -6.84
N GLN A 46 7.13 -9.70 -6.63
CA GLN A 46 6.99 -8.24 -6.63
C GLN A 46 6.36 -7.66 -7.92
N PRO A 47 6.74 -8.06 -9.15
CA PRO A 47 6.08 -7.57 -10.35
C PRO A 47 4.60 -7.98 -10.46
N ALA A 48 4.28 -9.21 -10.05
CA ALA A 48 2.91 -9.72 -10.06
C ALA A 48 2.04 -9.00 -9.01
N MET A 49 2.61 -8.74 -7.83
CA MET A 49 1.99 -7.96 -6.77
C MET A 49 1.65 -6.55 -7.25
N LYS A 50 2.58 -5.84 -7.91
CA LYS A 50 2.30 -4.52 -8.51
C LYS A 50 1.15 -4.58 -9.51
N MET A 51 1.15 -5.59 -10.39
CA MET A 51 0.11 -5.77 -11.39
C MET A 51 -1.26 -5.98 -10.77
N GLU A 52 -1.37 -6.85 -9.76
CA GLU A 52 -2.63 -7.09 -9.05
C GLU A 52 -3.08 -5.87 -8.24
N PHE A 53 -2.14 -5.11 -7.65
CA PHE A 53 -2.47 -3.87 -6.98
C PHE A 53 -3.06 -2.83 -7.95
N PHE A 54 -2.46 -2.68 -9.14
CA PHE A 54 -3.03 -1.81 -10.17
C PHE A 54 -4.38 -2.29 -10.69
N LYS A 55 -4.58 -3.60 -10.86
CA LYS A 55 -5.91 -4.15 -11.19
C LYS A 55 -6.94 -3.80 -10.13
N ALA A 56 -6.58 -3.90 -8.84
CA ALA A 56 -7.45 -3.48 -7.76
C ALA A 56 -7.82 -1.99 -7.88
N LEU A 57 -6.84 -1.11 -8.12
CA LEU A 57 -7.09 0.33 -8.31
C LEU A 57 -7.96 0.66 -9.53
N LEU A 58 -7.89 -0.14 -10.60
CA LEU A 58 -8.68 0.05 -11.82
C LEU A 58 -10.10 -0.53 -11.72
N THR A 59 -10.32 -1.51 -10.85
CA THR A 59 -11.59 -2.24 -10.75
C THR A 59 -12.44 -1.79 -9.57
N LEU A 60 -11.80 -1.35 -8.49
CA LEU A 60 -12.44 -0.89 -7.28
C LEU A 60 -12.55 0.63 -7.27
N ARG A 61 -13.57 1.15 -6.61
CA ARG A 61 -13.68 2.61 -6.39
C ARG A 61 -12.64 3.09 -5.38
N SER A 62 -12.35 2.25 -4.41
CA SER A 62 -11.31 2.52 -3.42
C SER A 62 -10.67 1.23 -2.91
N VAL A 63 -9.36 1.29 -2.72
CA VAL A 63 -8.56 0.20 -2.20
C VAL A 63 -8.10 0.57 -0.82
N VAL A 64 -8.52 -0.22 0.17
CA VAL A 64 -8.05 -0.12 1.54
C VAL A 64 -6.69 -0.79 1.63
N VAL A 65 -5.68 -0.03 2.05
CA VAL A 65 -4.30 -0.48 2.16
C VAL A 65 -3.90 -0.39 3.62
N ASN A 66 -3.50 -1.51 4.22
CA ASN A 66 -2.95 -1.51 5.57
C ASN A 66 -1.71 -0.59 5.60
N ARG A 67 -1.63 0.30 6.59
CA ARG A 67 -0.48 1.19 6.75
C ARG A 67 0.84 0.44 6.67
N ALA A 68 0.95 -0.77 7.27
CA ALA A 68 2.20 -1.54 7.28
C ALA A 68 2.70 -1.85 5.86
N TYR A 69 1.80 -2.04 4.90
CA TYR A 69 2.18 -2.27 3.51
C TYR A 69 2.71 -1.01 2.82
N LEU A 70 2.18 0.17 3.16
CA LEU A 70 2.78 1.43 2.69
C LEU A 70 4.23 1.49 3.15
N LEU A 71 4.52 1.10 4.40
CA LEU A 71 5.84 1.25 5.02
C LEU A 71 6.87 0.19 4.60
N HIS A 72 6.44 -1.06 4.40
CA HIS A 72 7.36 -2.20 4.23
C HIS A 72 7.29 -2.86 2.86
N ASN A 73 6.19 -2.68 2.12
CA ASN A 73 6.02 -3.37 0.85
C ASN A 73 6.73 -2.60 -0.28
N GLU A 74 7.88 -3.09 -0.72
CA GLU A 74 8.67 -2.47 -1.80
C GLU A 74 7.87 -2.27 -3.09
N ALA A 75 6.86 -3.12 -3.37
CA ALA A 75 6.01 -2.93 -4.54
C ALA A 75 5.19 -1.63 -4.46
N VAL A 76 4.81 -1.22 -3.25
CA VAL A 76 4.04 0.00 -2.99
C VAL A 76 4.96 1.19 -2.79
N LYS A 77 6.06 1.03 -2.05
CA LYS A 77 7.05 2.10 -1.81
C LYS A 77 7.57 2.73 -3.10
N GLU A 78 7.86 1.91 -4.10
CA GLU A 78 8.32 2.41 -5.41
C GLU A 78 7.31 3.35 -6.08
N LEU A 79 6.00 3.25 -5.77
CA LEU A 79 4.98 4.11 -6.36
C LEU A 79 5.04 5.55 -5.85
N TYR A 80 5.73 5.80 -4.74
CA TYR A 80 5.82 7.14 -4.18
C TYR A 80 7.25 7.56 -3.78
N LEU A 81 8.23 6.64 -3.89
CA LEU A 81 9.67 6.94 -3.81
C LEU A 81 10.40 6.83 -5.15
N GLY A 82 9.75 6.31 -6.20
CA GLY A 82 10.39 6.03 -7.50
C GLY A 82 10.66 7.26 -8.37
N GLY A 83 9.94 8.37 -8.15
CA GLY A 83 10.05 9.62 -8.92
C GLY A 83 8.97 10.64 -8.53
N ASP A 84 9.19 11.91 -8.87
CA ASP A 84 8.28 13.01 -8.51
C ASP A 84 6.88 12.82 -9.14
N SER A 85 6.80 12.36 -10.39
CA SER A 85 5.51 12.15 -11.09
C SER A 85 4.68 11.00 -10.52
N GLU A 86 5.34 9.91 -10.14
CA GLU A 86 4.73 8.75 -9.52
C GLU A 86 4.23 9.12 -8.12
N ALA A 87 5.06 9.81 -7.34
CA ALA A 87 4.71 10.35 -6.04
C ALA A 87 3.49 11.27 -6.11
N GLU A 88 3.44 12.24 -7.03
CA GLU A 88 2.28 13.11 -7.21
C GLU A 88 1.02 12.33 -7.58
N SER A 89 1.14 11.33 -8.45
CA SER A 89 0.01 10.48 -8.85
C SER A 89 -0.51 9.66 -7.67
N PHE A 90 0.39 9.14 -6.85
CA PHE A 90 0.06 8.38 -5.64
C PHE A 90 -0.58 9.28 -4.57
N GLU A 91 -0.02 10.48 -4.32
CA GLU A 91 -0.61 11.49 -3.43
C GLU A 91 -2.04 11.82 -3.87
N ARG A 92 -2.26 12.02 -5.18
CA ARG A 92 -3.60 12.31 -5.72
C ARG A 92 -4.57 11.14 -5.49
N LEU A 93 -4.14 9.89 -5.70
CA LEU A 93 -4.99 8.72 -5.42
C LEU A 93 -5.39 8.63 -3.95
N VAL A 94 -4.51 9.01 -3.03
CA VAL A 94 -4.82 9.08 -1.59
C VAL A 94 -5.79 10.22 -1.28
N GLN A 95 -5.54 11.42 -1.83
CA GLN A 95 -6.40 12.61 -1.66
C GLN A 95 -7.82 12.38 -2.20
N GLU A 96 -7.93 11.73 -3.36
CA GLU A 96 -9.20 11.35 -4.00
C GLU A 96 -9.87 10.14 -3.33
N ARG A 97 -9.24 9.56 -2.31
CA ARG A 97 -9.69 8.36 -1.58
C ARG A 97 -9.81 7.11 -2.46
N ALA A 98 -9.13 7.08 -3.61
CA ALA A 98 -8.96 5.86 -4.40
C ALA A 98 -8.03 4.87 -3.68
N ILE A 99 -7.07 5.39 -2.90
CA ILE A 99 -6.31 4.63 -1.91
C ILE A 99 -6.73 5.14 -0.53
N ILE A 100 -7.15 4.23 0.34
CA ILE A 100 -7.52 4.53 1.72
C ILE A 100 -6.52 3.84 2.65
N PRO A 101 -5.56 4.58 3.23
CA PRO A 101 -4.70 4.05 4.28
C PRO A 101 -5.54 3.64 5.50
N PHE A 102 -5.48 2.37 5.89
CA PHE A 102 -6.09 1.90 7.12
C PHE A 102 -5.16 2.22 8.30
N LEU A 103 -5.63 3.14 9.17
CA LEU A 103 -5.00 3.54 10.42
C LEU A 103 -5.76 2.87 11.57
N TYR A 104 -5.04 2.28 12.53
CA TYR A 104 -5.69 1.51 13.60
C TYR A 104 -6.07 2.43 14.76
N ASP A 105 -5.07 3.06 15.36
CA ASP A 105 -5.19 4.06 16.42
C ASP A 105 -4.53 5.39 16.04
N GLU A 106 -3.82 5.43 14.91
CA GLU A 106 -3.22 6.61 14.34
C GLU A 106 -4.25 7.57 13.73
N ARG A 107 -3.98 8.87 13.77
CA ARG A 107 -4.80 9.88 13.09
C ARG A 107 -4.27 10.22 11.70
N GLN A 108 -2.97 10.05 11.51
CA GLN A 108 -2.23 10.29 10.27
C GLN A 108 -1.09 9.26 10.14
N LEU A 109 -0.57 9.05 8.93
CA LEU A 109 0.47 8.04 8.69
C LEU A 109 1.77 8.36 9.45
N SER A 110 2.06 9.65 9.65
CA SER A 110 3.21 10.10 10.44
C SER A 110 3.07 9.91 11.95
N ASP A 111 1.90 9.55 12.49
CA ASP A 111 1.74 9.24 13.92
C ASP A 111 2.40 7.90 14.31
N PHE A 112 2.79 7.09 13.32
CA PHE A 112 3.35 5.77 13.55
C PHE A 112 4.74 5.84 14.18
N LYS A 113 4.93 5.15 15.32
CA LYS A 113 6.17 5.13 16.09
C LYS A 113 6.97 3.83 16.01
N GLY A 114 6.71 3.00 15.00
CA GLY A 114 7.45 1.75 14.82
C GLY A 114 8.91 2.01 14.45
N THR A 115 9.82 1.19 14.99
CA THR A 115 11.28 1.31 14.80
C THR A 115 11.77 0.92 13.40
N ASP A 116 10.87 0.60 12.49
CA ASP A 116 11.16 -0.19 11.28
C ASP A 116 10.86 0.57 9.98
N LEU A 117 10.58 1.87 10.10
CA LEU A 117 10.49 2.77 8.97
C LEU A 117 11.89 3.25 8.54
N SER A 118 12.22 3.09 7.26
CA SER A 118 13.29 3.87 6.67
C SER A 118 12.94 5.36 6.77
N ARG A 119 13.88 6.20 7.23
CA ARG A 119 13.69 7.66 7.38
C ARG A 119 13.08 8.32 6.15
N ASP A 120 13.44 7.85 4.95
CA ASP A 120 12.94 8.42 3.69
C ASP A 120 11.42 8.26 3.51
N VAL A 121 10.83 7.18 4.03
CA VAL A 121 9.38 6.94 3.98
C VAL A 121 8.64 7.84 4.99
N GLU A 122 9.18 7.99 6.19
CA GLU A 122 8.63 8.89 7.21
C GLU A 122 8.65 10.35 6.72
N ASP A 123 9.80 10.81 6.22
CA ASP A 123 9.96 12.15 5.66
C ASP A 123 9.00 12.41 4.50
N TYR A 124 8.75 11.40 3.66
CA TYR A 124 7.79 11.50 2.56
C TYR A 124 6.37 11.76 3.09
N TRP A 125 5.87 10.92 3.99
CA TRP A 125 4.50 11.02 4.47
C TRP A 125 4.24 12.28 5.30
N VAL A 126 5.23 12.73 6.08
CA VAL A 126 5.18 14.03 6.76
C VAL A 126 5.01 15.18 5.75
N LYS A 127 5.75 15.15 4.63
CA LYS A 127 5.64 16.18 3.58
C LYS A 127 4.31 16.09 2.83
N ALA A 128 3.88 14.89 2.46
CA ALA A 128 2.63 14.66 1.73
C ALA A 128 1.41 15.15 2.53
N GLU A 129 1.38 14.90 3.85
CA GLU A 129 0.34 15.38 4.75
C GLU A 129 0.36 16.90 4.93
N ALA A 130 1.55 17.50 5.04
CA ALA A 130 1.69 18.95 5.12
C ALA A 130 1.15 19.65 3.86
N LYS A 131 1.37 19.08 2.67
CA LYS A 131 0.79 19.58 1.41
C LYS A 131 -0.75 19.51 1.42
N GLY A 132 -1.31 18.39 1.90
CA GLY A 132 -2.76 18.18 1.96
C GLY A 132 -3.49 19.12 2.93
N THR A 133 -2.80 19.65 3.94
CA THR A 133 -3.37 20.57 4.94
C THR A 133 -3.36 22.05 4.48
N SER A 134 -2.72 22.36 3.35
CA SER A 134 -2.59 23.71 2.79
C SER A 134 -3.76 24.14 1.90
N CYS A 135 -4.75 23.26 1.68
CA CYS A 135 -5.94 23.57 0.89
C CYS A 135 -7.18 23.60 1.80
N ASP A 136 -7.28 24.64 2.63
CA ASP A 136 -8.50 25.09 3.30
C ASP A 136 -8.65 26.61 3.12
#